data_AF-A0A1D3D0J6-F1
#
_entry.id   AF-A0A1D3D0J6-F1
#
_cell.length_a   1.000
_cell.length_b   1.000
_cell.length_c   1.000
_cell.angle_alpha   90.00
_cell.angle_beta   90.00
_cell.angle_gamma   90.00
#
_symmetry.space_group_name_H-M   'P 1'
#
loop_
_entity.id
_entity.type
_entity.pdbx_description
1 polymer ?
#
loop_
_entity_poly.entity_id
_entity_poly.type
_entity_poly.pdbx_seq_one_letter_code
_entity_poly.pdbx_strand_id
1 'polypeptide(L)'
;MPSFDFLERITLSLPGHVLFAFLLSYVFAFTHPPLPGVPKRCESDHLDVVWVPDVAPSEHVAPSADFSMCAGEFVEVYGSPSNSVPASARVFDGVLTSFFLDTARNVLVYIKTIAKIVRPGGLWANVGPLLYHYAEMPHEMSVEFSAEEILRVIKNWFNLLKVEWRDCYYTSNNKSMMQYHCLHFVAIRNEKPSPELAPGVTG
;
A
#
# COMPACT_ATOMS: atom_id res chain seq x y z
N MET A 1 2.66 15.65 -3.42
CA MET A 1 1.98 15.12 -2.21
C MET A 1 3.08 14.47 -1.39
N PRO A 2 3.43 14.93 -0.17
CA PRO A 2 4.68 14.55 0.49
C PRO A 2 4.86 13.04 0.74
N SER A 3 3.76 12.29 0.84
CA SER A 3 3.74 10.83 1.03
C SER A 3 4.12 10.05 -0.24
N PHE A 4 3.66 10.50 -1.41
CA PHE A 4 4.02 9.89 -2.70
C PHE A 4 5.47 10.23 -3.09
N ASP A 5 5.90 11.48 -2.88
CA ASP A 5 7.27 11.93 -3.16
C ASP A 5 8.34 11.10 -2.42
N PHE A 6 8.01 10.57 -1.24
CA PHE A 6 8.92 9.75 -0.44
C PHE A 6 9.07 8.32 -0.98
N LEU A 7 7.95 7.67 -1.33
CA LEU A 7 7.97 6.32 -1.90
C LEU A 7 8.57 6.30 -3.30
N GLU A 8 8.35 7.36 -4.08
CA GLU A 8 8.96 7.57 -5.38
C GLU A 8 10.49 7.73 -5.26
N ARG A 9 10.96 8.54 -4.29
CA ARG A 9 12.41 8.68 -4.00
C ARG A 9 13.06 7.37 -3.55
N ILE A 10 12.37 6.54 -2.78
CA ILE A 10 12.85 5.20 -2.40
C ILE A 10 12.95 4.31 -3.64
N THR A 11 11.93 4.30 -4.49
CA THR A 11 11.88 3.46 -5.69
C THR A 11 13.00 3.82 -6.68
N LEU A 12 13.28 5.12 -6.86
CA LEU A 12 14.34 5.60 -7.75
C LEU A 12 15.78 5.31 -7.23
N SER A 13 15.94 4.95 -5.95
CA SER A 13 17.25 4.67 -5.34
C SER A 13 17.51 3.18 -5.11
N LEU A 14 16.53 2.30 -5.31
CA LEU A 14 16.70 0.87 -5.09
C LEU A 14 16.91 0.15 -6.43
N PRO A 15 18.10 -0.44 -6.68
CA PRO A 15 18.26 -1.35 -7.80
C PRO A 15 17.50 -2.65 -7.49
N GLY A 16 16.47 -2.98 -8.28
CA GLY A 16 15.76 -4.26 -8.15
C GLY A 16 14.28 -4.23 -8.54
N HIS A 17 13.62 -5.39 -8.46
CA HIS A 17 12.18 -5.54 -8.66
C HIS A 17 11.44 -5.12 -7.39
N VAL A 18 10.77 -3.97 -7.44
CA VAL A 18 9.97 -3.42 -6.33
C VAL A 18 8.49 -3.55 -6.63
N LEU A 19 7.72 -4.11 -5.69
CA LEU A 19 6.26 -4.15 -5.79
C LEU A 19 5.66 -2.93 -5.07
N PHE A 20 4.83 -2.18 -5.78
CA PHE A 20 4.05 -1.08 -5.22
C PHE A 20 2.60 -1.52 -5.04
N ALA A 21 2.14 -1.64 -3.80
CA ALA A 21 0.77 -2.00 -3.46
C ALA A 21 0.02 -0.78 -2.89
N PHE A 22 -1.04 -0.38 -3.57
CA PHE A 22 -1.87 0.77 -3.22
C PHE A 22 -3.32 0.51 -3.62
N LEU A 23 -4.26 1.17 -2.94
CA LEU A 23 -5.66 1.09 -3.28
C LEU A 23 -5.91 1.82 -4.62
N LEU A 24 -6.33 1.07 -5.64
CA LEU A 24 -6.58 1.58 -7.01
C LEU A 24 -7.93 2.31 -7.17
N SER A 25 -8.66 2.54 -6.08
CA SER A 25 -10.06 3.01 -6.09
C SER A 25 -10.27 4.39 -6.73
N TYR A 26 -9.23 5.08 -7.20
CA TYR A 26 -9.34 6.39 -7.83
C TYR A 26 -8.56 6.61 -9.13
N VAL A 27 -8.20 5.56 -9.88
CA VAL A 27 -7.84 5.78 -11.31
C VAL A 27 -9.09 6.05 -12.16
N PHE A 28 -10.29 5.78 -11.65
CA PHE A 28 -11.55 5.85 -12.43
C PHE A 28 -12.51 7.00 -12.11
N ALA A 29 -12.15 7.98 -11.26
CA ALA A 29 -13.01 9.14 -10.97
C ALA A 29 -12.58 10.42 -11.72
N PHE A 30 -12.11 10.30 -12.97
CA PHE A 30 -11.55 11.41 -13.74
C PHE A 30 -12.43 11.94 -14.88
N THR A 31 -13.74 11.99 -14.65
CA THR A 31 -14.64 12.89 -15.40
C THR A 31 -15.67 13.46 -14.42
N HIS A 32 -15.64 14.78 -14.22
CA HIS A 32 -16.57 15.64 -13.43
C HIS A 32 -17.78 14.98 -12.74
N PRO A 33 -18.08 15.28 -11.44
CA PRO A 33 -17.67 16.43 -10.62
C PRO A 33 -16.69 16.05 -9.47
N PRO A 34 -16.19 17.02 -8.68
CA PRO A 34 -15.34 16.71 -7.51
C PRO A 34 -16.01 15.74 -6.55
N LEU A 35 -15.18 14.95 -5.86
CA LEU A 35 -15.63 13.91 -4.94
C LEU A 35 -16.60 14.49 -3.88
N PRO A 36 -17.85 13.99 -3.81
CA PRO A 36 -18.76 14.37 -2.76
C PRO A 36 -18.18 13.97 -1.39
N GLY A 37 -18.29 14.85 -0.39
CA GLY A 37 -17.97 14.53 1.01
C GLY A 37 -16.61 14.99 1.53
N VAL A 38 -15.76 15.66 0.73
CA VAL A 38 -14.53 16.28 1.25
C VAL A 38 -14.88 17.64 1.87
N PRO A 39 -14.64 17.87 3.19
CA PRO A 39 -14.89 19.17 3.81
C PRO A 39 -14.01 20.26 3.18
N LYS A 40 -14.62 21.37 2.76
CA LYS A 40 -13.96 22.55 2.17
C LYS A 40 -14.25 23.80 2.99
N ARG A 41 -13.45 24.86 2.78
CA ARG A 41 -13.55 26.09 3.58
C ARG A 41 -14.59 27.07 3.06
N CYS A 42 -14.91 27.03 1.76
CA CYS A 42 -15.97 27.86 1.16
C CYS A 42 -16.65 27.16 -0.02
N GLU A 43 -17.83 27.65 -0.40
CA GLU A 43 -18.68 27.07 -1.44
C GLU A 43 -18.02 27.03 -2.83
N SER A 44 -17.19 28.03 -3.16
CA SER A 44 -16.48 28.08 -4.44
C SER A 44 -15.48 26.93 -4.63
N ASP A 45 -15.01 26.30 -3.55
CA ASP A 45 -14.08 25.16 -3.62
C ASP A 45 -14.73 23.90 -4.25
N HIS A 46 -16.07 23.86 -4.38
CA HIS A 46 -16.79 22.78 -5.07
C HIS A 46 -16.68 22.85 -6.60
N LEU A 47 -16.17 23.95 -7.16
CA LEU A 47 -16.07 24.17 -8.60
C LEU A 47 -14.62 24.16 -9.09
N ASP A 48 -13.66 23.92 -8.20
CA ASP A 48 -12.24 23.85 -8.54
C ASP A 48 -11.97 22.68 -9.51
N VAL A 49 -11.47 23.00 -10.71
CA VAL A 49 -11.05 22.03 -11.72
C VAL A 49 -9.63 21.55 -11.42
N VAL A 50 -9.40 20.25 -11.54
CA VAL A 50 -8.07 19.63 -11.44
C VAL A 50 -7.70 19.02 -12.78
N TRP A 51 -6.55 19.42 -13.32
CA TRP A 51 -6.02 18.87 -14.56
C TRP A 51 -5.20 17.62 -14.28
N VAL A 52 -5.44 16.56 -15.06
CA VAL A 52 -4.70 15.29 -15.01
C VAL A 52 -4.41 14.77 -16.42
N PRO A 53 -3.29 14.04 -16.64
CA PRO A 53 -2.19 13.90 -15.69
C PRO A 53 -1.39 15.21 -15.58
N ASP A 54 -0.84 15.49 -14.40
CA ASP A 54 0.07 16.61 -14.16
C ASP A 54 1.43 16.43 -14.83
N VAL A 55 1.80 15.17 -15.07
CA VAL A 55 3.04 14.73 -15.72
C VAL A 55 2.73 13.61 -16.71
N ALA A 56 3.36 13.61 -17.89
CA ALA A 56 3.22 12.51 -18.85
C ALA A 56 4.02 11.28 -18.37
N PRO A 57 3.39 10.13 -18.03
CA PRO A 57 4.12 8.98 -17.49
C PRO A 57 5.18 8.44 -18.46
N SER A 58 4.92 8.51 -19.77
CA SER A 58 5.84 8.08 -20.82
C SER A 58 7.15 8.87 -20.88
N GLU A 59 7.19 10.08 -20.34
CA GLU A 59 8.40 10.91 -20.32
C GLU A 59 9.31 10.59 -19.12
N HIS A 60 8.75 9.96 -18.07
CA HIS A 60 9.43 9.69 -16.81
C HIS A 60 9.77 8.21 -16.59
N VAL A 61 9.17 7.31 -17.37
CA VAL A 61 9.53 5.89 -17.39
C VAL A 61 10.61 5.69 -18.46
N ALA A 62 11.81 5.30 -18.03
CA ALA A 62 12.88 4.99 -18.98
C ALA A 62 12.46 3.86 -19.93
N PRO A 63 12.82 3.90 -21.23
CA PRO A 63 12.45 2.85 -22.18
C PRO A 63 12.91 1.43 -21.79
N SER A 64 13.92 1.33 -20.93
CA SER A 64 14.44 0.07 -20.39
C SER A 64 13.85 -0.31 -19.03
N ALA A 65 12.96 0.51 -18.46
CA ALA A 65 12.35 0.22 -17.17
C ALA A 65 11.30 -0.89 -17.32
N ASP A 66 11.37 -1.88 -16.44
CA ASP A 66 10.37 -2.95 -16.35
C ASP A 66 9.23 -2.50 -15.41
N PHE A 67 8.23 -1.84 -15.99
CA PHE A 67 7.04 -1.36 -15.28
C PHE A 67 5.81 -2.18 -15.68
N SER A 68 5.17 -2.82 -14.70
CA SER A 68 4.02 -3.68 -14.92
C SER A 68 2.94 -3.47 -13.84
N MET A 69 1.71 -3.85 -14.17
CA MET A 69 0.55 -3.77 -13.27
C MET A 69 -0.22 -5.08 -13.34
N CYS A 70 -0.64 -5.58 -12.18
CA CYS A 70 -1.44 -6.79 -12.07
C CYS A 70 -2.81 -6.43 -11.48
N ALA A 71 -3.87 -6.90 -12.13
CA ALA A 71 -5.23 -6.78 -11.61
C ALA A 71 -5.60 -8.07 -10.86
N GLY A 72 -6.10 -7.92 -9.63
CA GLY A 72 -6.55 -9.03 -8.80
C GLY A 72 -6.51 -8.69 -7.31
N GLU A 73 -6.97 -9.62 -6.48
CA GLU A 73 -6.82 -9.54 -5.03
C GLU A 73 -5.37 -9.93 -4.64
N PHE A 74 -4.75 -9.15 -3.75
CA PHE A 74 -3.32 -9.25 -3.45
C PHE A 74 -2.91 -10.64 -2.94
N VAL A 75 -3.66 -11.21 -2.00
CA VAL A 75 -3.39 -12.53 -1.43
C VAL A 75 -3.63 -13.63 -2.45
N GLU A 76 -4.65 -13.51 -3.31
CA GLU A 76 -4.89 -14.49 -4.38
C GLU A 76 -3.75 -14.53 -5.39
N VAL A 77 -3.29 -13.34 -5.83
CA VAL A 77 -2.23 -13.20 -6.83
C VAL A 77 -0.87 -13.64 -6.27
N TYR A 78 -0.54 -13.24 -5.03
CA TYR A 78 0.81 -13.38 -4.47
C TYR A 78 0.94 -14.44 -3.37
N GLY A 79 -0.17 -14.91 -2.79
CA GLY A 79 -0.17 -15.84 -1.66
C GLY A 79 -0.06 -17.31 -2.06
N SER A 80 -0.59 -17.74 -3.21
CA SER A 80 -0.61 -19.15 -3.62
C SER A 80 0.53 -19.52 -4.57
N PRO A 81 1.15 -20.73 -4.46
CA PRO A 81 2.14 -21.20 -5.42
C PRO A 81 1.59 -21.43 -6.85
N SER A 82 0.28 -21.55 -7.05
CA SER A 82 -0.21 -22.19 -8.28
C SER A 82 -0.60 -21.29 -9.45
N ASN A 83 -1.17 -20.09 -9.30
CA ASN A 83 -1.84 -19.46 -10.46
C ASN A 83 -1.41 -18.02 -10.70
N SER A 84 -1.11 -17.73 -11.99
CA SER A 84 -0.91 -16.42 -12.66
C SER A 84 0.49 -15.77 -12.71
N VAL A 85 1.42 -16.05 -11.79
CA VAL A 85 2.76 -15.40 -11.81
C VAL A 85 3.90 -16.43 -11.81
N PRO A 86 4.94 -16.31 -12.69
CA PRO A 86 6.08 -17.22 -12.73
C PRO A 86 6.80 -17.32 -11.37
N ALA A 87 7.33 -18.50 -11.03
CA ALA A 87 8.06 -18.70 -9.77
C ALA A 87 9.26 -17.76 -9.58
N SER A 88 9.86 -17.29 -10.68
CA SER A 88 10.94 -16.29 -10.70
C SER A 88 10.48 -14.87 -10.33
N ALA A 89 9.20 -14.55 -10.42
CA ALA A 89 8.64 -13.23 -10.12
C ALA A 89 8.07 -13.10 -8.70
N ARG A 90 8.19 -14.14 -7.87
CA ARG A 90 7.68 -14.14 -6.48
C ARG A 90 8.64 -13.56 -5.45
N VAL A 91 9.77 -13.01 -5.88
CA VAL A 91 10.81 -12.55 -4.96
C VAL A 91 11.18 -11.11 -5.33
N PHE A 92 10.54 -10.17 -4.64
CA PHE A 92 10.79 -8.75 -4.77
C PHE A 92 11.96 -8.32 -3.88
N ASP A 93 12.76 -7.39 -4.39
CA ASP A 93 13.79 -6.68 -3.65
C ASP A 93 13.19 -5.73 -2.61
N GLY A 94 11.96 -5.28 -2.84
CA GLY A 94 11.18 -4.61 -1.82
C GLY A 94 9.70 -4.50 -2.14
N VAL A 95 8.92 -4.22 -1.10
CA VAL A 95 7.49 -3.94 -1.18
C VAL A 95 7.23 -2.58 -0.54
N LEU A 96 6.43 -1.77 -1.22
CA LEU A 96 5.99 -0.47 -0.73
C LEU A 96 4.47 -0.48 -0.60
N THR A 97 3.95 -0.18 0.58
CA THR A 97 2.50 -0.14 0.85
C THR A 97 2.08 1.27 1.21
N SER A 98 1.06 1.80 0.53
CA SER A 98 0.49 3.12 0.83
C SER A 98 -1.02 3.07 0.94
N PHE A 99 -1.58 3.42 2.11
CA PHE A 99 -3.03 3.34 2.39
C PHE A 99 -3.63 1.98 1.95
N PHE A 100 -2.93 0.89 2.33
CA PHE A 100 -3.19 -0.46 1.81
C PHE A 100 -3.41 -1.50 2.90
N LEU A 101 -2.73 -1.42 4.04
CA LEU A 101 -2.83 -2.48 5.07
C LEU A 101 -4.20 -2.54 5.75
N ASP A 102 -4.89 -1.40 5.81
CA ASP A 102 -6.22 -1.24 6.38
C ASP A 102 -7.35 -1.71 5.46
N THR A 103 -7.04 -2.06 4.21
CA THR A 103 -7.99 -2.61 3.23
C THR A 103 -8.14 -4.12 3.33
N ALA A 104 -7.32 -4.78 4.17
CA ALA A 104 -7.38 -6.22 4.36
C ALA A 104 -8.54 -6.60 5.28
N ARG A 105 -9.27 -7.68 4.97
CA ARG A 105 -10.15 -8.33 5.97
C ARG A 105 -9.34 -8.92 7.12
N ASN A 106 -8.16 -9.44 6.79
CA ASN A 106 -7.19 -9.94 7.75
C ASN A 106 -5.78 -9.49 7.39
N VAL A 107 -5.34 -8.39 8.02
CA VAL A 107 -4.01 -7.80 7.84
C VAL A 107 -2.87 -8.78 8.14
N LEU A 108 -3.08 -9.80 8.98
CA LEU A 108 -2.06 -10.82 9.23
C LEU A 108 -1.76 -11.64 7.97
N VAL A 109 -2.76 -11.85 7.11
CA VAL A 109 -2.58 -12.54 5.83
C VAL A 109 -1.77 -11.67 4.87
N TYR A 110 -1.99 -10.36 4.88
CA TYR A 110 -1.16 -9.42 4.12
C TYR A 110 0.28 -9.45 4.60
N ILE A 111 0.53 -9.35 5.92
CA ILE A 111 1.89 -9.43 6.50
C ILE A 111 2.59 -10.74 6.08
N LYS A 112 1.88 -11.88 6.17
CA LYS A 112 2.44 -13.17 5.77
C LYS A 112 2.74 -13.24 4.27
N THR A 113 1.86 -12.70 3.44
CA THR A 113 2.05 -12.65 1.98
C THR A 113 3.25 -11.79 1.62
N ILE A 114 3.38 -10.59 2.22
CA ILE A 114 4.54 -9.71 2.05
C ILE A 114 5.83 -10.41 2.50
N ALA A 115 5.82 -11.07 3.68
CA ALA A 115 6.96 -11.84 4.16
C ALA A 115 7.37 -12.99 3.22
N LYS A 116 6.41 -13.56 2.50
CA LYS A 116 6.63 -14.64 1.54
C LYS A 116 7.26 -14.13 0.25
N ILE A 117 6.84 -12.96 -0.24
CA ILE A 117 7.25 -12.44 -1.55
C ILE A 117 8.47 -11.51 -1.51
N VAL A 118 8.89 -11.03 -0.33
CA VAL A 118 10.12 -10.23 -0.20
C VAL A 118 11.29 -11.17 0.09
N ARG A 119 12.40 -11.07 -0.66
CA ARG A 119 13.62 -11.84 -0.33
C ARG A 119 14.20 -11.45 1.02
N PRO A 120 14.92 -12.34 1.71
CA PRO A 120 15.84 -11.94 2.77
C PRO A 120 16.73 -10.75 2.36
N GLY A 121 16.87 -9.78 3.26
CA GLY A 121 17.53 -8.50 3.01
C GLY A 121 16.70 -7.48 2.21
N GLY A 122 15.52 -7.85 1.70
CA GLY A 122 14.63 -6.97 0.94
C GLY A 122 13.87 -5.98 1.82
N LEU A 123 13.46 -4.86 1.22
CA LEU A 123 12.81 -3.75 1.90
C LEU A 123 11.29 -3.98 2.05
N TRP A 124 10.73 -3.58 3.17
CA TRP A 124 9.31 -3.23 3.25
C TRP A 124 9.14 -1.87 3.91
N ALA A 125 8.55 -0.91 3.17
CA ALA A 125 8.17 0.38 3.72
C ALA A 125 6.66 0.59 3.60
N ASN A 126 6.06 1.13 4.65
CA ASN A 126 4.63 1.39 4.73
C ASN A 126 4.36 2.83 5.14
N VAL A 127 3.33 3.44 4.54
CA VAL A 127 2.69 4.64 5.07
C VAL A 127 1.18 4.55 4.86
N GLY A 128 0.43 4.48 5.95
CA GLY A 128 -1.02 4.45 5.87
C GLY A 128 -1.66 4.48 7.25
N PRO A 129 -2.96 4.80 7.32
CA PRO A 129 -3.71 4.66 8.56
C PRO A 129 -3.92 3.18 8.89
N LEU A 130 -4.40 2.91 10.10
CA LEU A 130 -4.89 1.61 10.53
C LEU A 130 -6.41 1.70 10.77
N LEU A 131 -7.12 2.30 9.81
CA LEU A 131 -8.57 2.48 9.85
C LEU A 131 -9.22 1.27 9.16
N TYR A 132 -9.36 0.16 9.89
CA TYR A 132 -9.85 -1.11 9.33
C TYR A 132 -11.17 -0.92 8.56
N HIS A 133 -11.10 -1.08 7.23
CA HIS A 133 -12.18 -0.70 6.31
C HIS A 133 -13.50 -1.44 6.56
N TYR A 134 -13.42 -2.64 7.13
CA TYR A 134 -14.56 -3.52 7.37
C TYR A 134 -15.13 -3.43 8.80
N ALA A 135 -14.53 -2.62 9.69
CA ALA A 135 -14.95 -2.50 11.09
C ALA A 135 -16.43 -2.07 11.26
N GLU A 136 -16.93 -1.26 10.32
CA GLU A 136 -18.29 -0.70 10.38
C GLU A 136 -19.30 -1.46 9.50
N MET A 137 -18.90 -2.52 8.80
CA MET A 137 -19.78 -3.27 7.89
C MET A 137 -20.45 -4.45 8.60
N PRO A 138 -21.79 -4.45 8.76
CA PRO A 138 -22.50 -5.60 9.31
C PRO A 138 -22.25 -6.83 8.44
N HIS A 139 -21.93 -7.96 9.06
CA HIS A 139 -21.71 -9.28 8.42
C HIS A 139 -20.36 -9.52 7.74
N GLU A 140 -19.41 -8.59 7.78
CA GLU A 140 -18.02 -8.83 7.37
C GLU A 140 -17.13 -9.13 8.60
N MET A 141 -16.18 -10.05 8.47
CA MET A 141 -15.20 -10.32 9.53
C MET A 141 -14.06 -9.31 9.41
N SER A 142 -13.92 -8.41 10.39
CA SER A 142 -12.79 -7.50 10.54
C SER A 142 -12.04 -7.84 11.82
N VAL A 143 -10.75 -8.19 11.73
CA VAL A 143 -9.90 -8.39 12.92
C VAL A 143 -9.05 -7.14 13.12
N GLU A 144 -9.43 -6.35 14.12
CA GLU A 144 -8.77 -5.10 14.45
C GLU A 144 -7.57 -5.36 15.38
N PHE A 145 -6.40 -4.89 14.97
CA PHE A 145 -5.18 -4.92 15.77
C PHE A 145 -4.67 -3.51 16.01
N SER A 146 -4.15 -3.27 17.21
CA SER A 146 -3.38 -2.07 17.52
C SER A 146 -2.07 -2.02 16.71
N ALA A 147 -1.49 -0.83 16.57
CA ALA A 147 -0.19 -0.66 15.91
C ALA A 147 0.89 -1.54 16.57
N GLU A 148 0.88 -1.65 17.90
CA GLU A 148 1.80 -2.47 18.67
C GLU A 148 1.69 -3.96 18.33
N GLU A 149 0.46 -4.47 18.15
CA GLU A 149 0.20 -5.86 17.78
C GLU A 149 0.66 -6.15 16.36
N ILE A 150 0.34 -5.26 15.41
CA ILE A 150 0.82 -5.36 14.03
C ILE A 150 2.34 -5.37 13.97
N LEU A 151 2.99 -4.42 14.63
CA LEU A 151 4.45 -4.34 14.68
C LEU A 151 5.07 -5.57 15.35
N ARG A 152 4.41 -6.15 16.36
CA ARG A 152 4.86 -7.40 17.00
C ARG A 152 4.82 -8.57 16.01
N VAL A 153 3.78 -8.67 15.19
CA VAL A 153 3.71 -9.71 14.14
C VAL A 153 4.74 -9.46 13.05
N ILE A 154 4.94 -8.22 12.61
CA ILE A 154 5.93 -7.86 11.59
C ILE A 154 7.35 -8.29 12.03
N LYS A 155 7.69 -8.12 13.31
CA LYS A 155 8.98 -8.55 13.89
C LYS A 155 9.27 -10.05 13.75
N ASN A 156 8.27 -10.87 13.45
CA ASN A 156 8.50 -12.29 13.19
C ASN A 156 9.31 -12.51 11.91
N TRP A 157 9.18 -11.67 10.88
CA TRP A 157 9.83 -11.85 9.58
C TRP A 157 10.63 -10.63 9.10
N PHE A 158 10.50 -9.50 9.77
CA PHE A 158 11.21 -8.27 9.43
C PHE A 158 11.90 -7.65 10.64
N ASN A 159 13.06 -7.06 10.40
CA ASN A 159 13.75 -6.20 11.35
C ASN A 159 13.29 -4.76 11.11
N LEU A 160 12.57 -4.19 12.08
CA LEU A 160 12.11 -2.80 12.00
C LEU A 160 13.31 -1.86 12.17
N LEU A 161 13.56 -1.02 11.16
CA LEU A 161 14.58 0.02 11.19
C LEU A 161 14.02 1.36 11.66
N LYS A 162 12.76 1.63 11.31
CA LYS A 162 12.10 2.88 11.64
C LYS A 162 10.61 2.63 11.88
N VAL A 163 10.06 3.27 12.91
CA VAL A 163 8.63 3.34 13.19
C VAL A 163 8.33 4.74 13.71
N GLU A 164 7.38 5.44 13.10
CA GLU A 164 6.91 6.74 13.56
C GLU A 164 5.49 6.98 13.07
N TRP A 165 4.80 7.92 13.71
CA TRP A 165 3.53 8.42 13.22
C TRP A 165 3.74 9.67 12.37
N ARG A 166 2.98 9.80 11.28
CA ARG A 166 3.00 10.97 10.40
C ARG A 166 1.60 11.36 9.98
N ASP A 167 1.33 12.66 9.97
CA ASP A 167 0.09 13.16 9.39
C ASP A 167 0.20 13.16 7.87
N CYS A 168 -0.75 12.47 7.23
CA CYS A 168 -0.84 12.32 5.79
C CYS A 168 -2.22 12.78 5.32
N TYR A 169 -2.30 13.00 4.02
CA TYR A 169 -3.52 13.41 3.35
C TYR A 169 -3.90 12.36 2.32
N TYR A 170 -5.20 12.11 2.17
CA TYR A 170 -5.76 11.21 1.16
C TYR A 170 -6.81 11.96 0.36
N THR A 171 -6.69 11.95 -0.97
CA THR A 171 -7.60 12.62 -1.94
C THR A 171 -8.01 14.06 -1.55
N SER A 172 -7.13 14.76 -0.82
CA SER A 172 -7.42 16.06 -0.24
C SER A 172 -6.85 17.18 -1.11
N ASN A 173 -7.54 18.31 -1.14
CA ASN A 173 -6.95 19.58 -1.60
C ASN A 173 -6.20 20.22 -0.40
N ASN A 174 -5.20 21.08 -0.62
CA ASN A 174 -4.55 21.89 0.42
C ASN A 174 -5.54 22.72 1.26
N LYS A 175 -6.76 22.93 0.76
CA LYS A 175 -7.88 23.58 1.46
C LYS A 175 -8.74 22.63 2.30
N SER A 176 -8.55 21.32 2.18
CA SER A 176 -9.31 20.31 2.93
C SER A 176 -8.84 20.22 4.37
N MET A 177 -9.75 19.90 5.28
CA MET A 177 -9.48 19.78 6.71
C MET A 177 -9.29 18.33 7.17
N MET A 178 -9.36 17.35 6.26
CA MET A 178 -9.23 15.93 6.59
C MET A 178 -7.77 15.49 6.55
N GLN A 179 -7.27 15.03 7.69
CA GLN A 179 -5.92 14.50 7.88
C GLN A 179 -6.01 13.10 8.47
N TYR A 180 -5.08 12.24 8.06
CA TYR A 180 -4.94 10.88 8.56
C TYR A 180 -3.66 10.76 9.37
N HIS A 181 -3.77 10.27 10.60
CA HIS A 181 -2.61 9.94 11.41
C HIS A 181 -2.11 8.54 11.01
N CYS A 182 -1.04 8.49 10.22
CA CYS A 182 -0.57 7.28 9.56
C CYS A 182 0.63 6.66 10.27
N LEU A 183 0.62 5.33 10.37
CA LEU A 183 1.76 4.55 10.81
C LEU A 183 2.77 4.44 9.67
N HIS A 184 3.93 5.08 9.84
CA HIS A 184 5.05 4.98 8.93
C HIS A 184 6.10 4.03 9.51
N PHE A 185 6.51 3.03 8.73
CA PHE A 185 7.63 2.18 9.11
C PHE A 185 8.51 1.78 7.92
N VAL A 186 9.75 1.45 8.25
CA VAL A 186 10.76 0.90 7.34
C VAL A 186 11.30 -0.37 7.99
N ALA A 187 11.28 -1.48 7.27
CA ALA A 187 11.68 -2.78 7.77
C ALA A 187 12.47 -3.56 6.72
N ILE A 188 13.38 -4.43 7.16
CA ILE A 188 14.17 -5.30 6.28
C ILE A 188 13.80 -6.76 6.56
N ARG A 189 13.54 -7.54 5.51
CA ARG A 189 13.23 -8.96 5.62
C ARG A 189 14.41 -9.70 6.25
N ASN A 190 14.16 -10.38 7.37
CA ASN A 190 15.17 -11.16 8.07
C ASN A 190 15.36 -12.56 7.44
N GLU A 191 16.30 -13.34 7.96
CA GLU A 191 16.63 -14.69 7.46
C GLU A 191 15.65 -15.79 7.91
N LYS A 192 14.60 -15.46 8.68
CA LYS A 192 13.65 -16.49 9.14
C LYS A 192 12.86 -17.07 7.97
N PRO A 193 12.50 -18.37 8.01
CA PRO A 193 11.70 -19.00 6.97
C PRO A 193 10.40 -18.23 6.69
N SER A 194 10.02 -18.19 5.41
CA SER A 194 8.76 -17.59 4.99
C SER A 194 7.57 -18.32 5.62
N PRO A 195 6.50 -17.60 5.97
CA PRO A 195 5.34 -18.21 6.62
C PRO A 195 4.60 -19.15 5.67
N GLU A 196 4.07 -20.24 6.23
CA GLU A 196 3.07 -21.06 5.54
C GLU A 196 1.71 -20.36 5.58
N LEU A 197 1.11 -20.20 4.40
CA LEU A 197 -0.28 -19.77 4.26
C LEU A 197 -1.12 -21.05 4.18
N ALA A 198 -2.06 -21.22 5.13
CA ALA A 198 -2.90 -22.40 5.14
C ALA A 198 -3.74 -22.48 3.85
N PRO A 199 -3.91 -23.67 3.24
CA PRO A 199 -4.74 -23.82 2.06
C PRO A 199 -6.19 -23.44 2.40
N GLY A 200 -6.74 -22.46 1.67
CA GLY A 200 -8.14 -22.04 1.81
C GLY A 200 -8.39 -20.76 2.62
N VAL A 201 -7.36 -20.02 3.04
CA VAL A 201 -7.56 -18.66 3.59
C VAL A 201 -7.81 -17.71 2.42
N THR A 202 -9.09 -17.56 2.05
CA THR A 202 -9.55 -16.46 1.20
C THR A 202 -9.55 -15.18 2.03
N GLY A 203 -9.03 -14.09 1.44
CA GLY A 203 -8.94 -12.78 2.09
C GLY A 203 -10.27 -12.06 2.21
#